data_AF-A0A4P9W4N9-F1
#
_entry.id   AF-A0A4P9W4N9-F1
#
_cell.length_a   1.000
_cell.length_b   1.000
_cell.length_c   1.000
_cell.angle_alpha   90.00
_cell.angle_beta   90.00
_cell.angle_gamma   90.00
#
_symmetry.space_group_name_H-M   'P 1'
#
loop_
_entity.id
_entity.type
_entity.pdbx_description
1 polymer ?
#
loop_
_entity_poly.entity_id
_entity_poly.type
_entity_poly.pdbx_seq_one_letter_code
_entity_poly.pdbx_strand_id
1 'polypeptide(L)'
;MGIDINLLRIDRGGNPDLVCESQRKRGGPEKVALVDQVLAIDDAWKKARFDADAGNRKINEVGEEIKEIKDLAKSTQQGTHPAWVALQSRKAEAEAEKAALDRVADGKEKEERKAGADWLWWPLGRTEAAEKERREAKVGKEEGKGVLGLYSHHEVLERISGYDSARGTNVAGHRGYFLSGPGVDFNLALIQYGLNFLEKRGYTKLWTPFFMRRDLMAKTAQLEEFDEALYKLGDVEGENGEDDSKCLIATSEQPISAFHAGEWFAEPEKELPKKCVCWSLIGIRQNGGGRVRDWVIGQKVGGKC
;
A
#
# COMPACT_ATOMS: atom_id res chain seq x y z
N MET A 1 5.20 -2.94 -1.10
CA MET A 1 6.54 -2.39 -0.78
C MET A 1 7.35 -2.43 -2.07
N GLY A 2 7.76 -1.27 -2.59
CA GLY A 2 8.51 -1.20 -3.84
C GLY A 2 9.98 -1.61 -3.64
N ILE A 3 10.59 -2.14 -4.70
CA ILE A 3 12.06 -2.36 -4.75
C ILE A 3 12.72 -0.99 -4.94
N ASP A 4 13.87 -0.77 -4.28
CA ASP A 4 14.66 0.45 -4.49
C ASP A 4 15.12 0.53 -5.95
N ILE A 5 14.80 1.65 -6.62
CA ILE A 5 15.22 1.93 -7.99
C ILE A 5 16.74 1.90 -8.17
N ASN A 6 17.51 2.19 -7.11
CA ASN A 6 18.96 2.09 -7.16
C ASN A 6 19.44 0.63 -7.38
N LEU A 7 18.62 -0.38 -7.08
CA LEU A 7 18.93 -1.77 -7.41
C LEU A 7 18.83 -2.05 -8.92
N LEU A 8 18.09 -1.23 -9.67
CA LEU A 8 17.94 -1.32 -11.13
C LEU A 8 18.92 -0.40 -11.87
N ARG A 9 19.43 0.65 -11.24
CA ARG A 9 20.34 1.61 -11.88
C ARG A 9 21.78 1.11 -11.86
N ILE A 10 22.28 0.71 -13.02
CA ILE A 10 23.68 0.28 -13.21
C ILE A 10 24.66 1.40 -12.82
N ASP A 11 24.31 2.65 -13.13
CA ASP A 11 25.10 3.85 -12.81
C ASP A 11 25.33 4.06 -11.30
N ARG A 12 24.48 3.48 -10.45
CA ARG A 12 24.57 3.55 -8.98
C ARG A 12 24.99 2.24 -8.32
N GLY A 13 25.50 1.29 -9.09
CA GLY A 13 25.95 -0.02 -8.58
C GLY A 13 24.82 -1.05 -8.41
N GLY A 14 23.64 -0.80 -8.98
CA GLY A 14 22.54 -1.76 -9.05
C GLY A 14 22.79 -2.89 -10.05
N ASN A 15 22.06 -3.99 -9.91
CA ASN A 15 22.09 -5.13 -10.81
C ASN A 15 20.67 -5.50 -11.29
N PRO A 16 20.27 -5.04 -12.49
CA PRO A 16 18.97 -5.36 -13.10
C PRO A 16 18.74 -6.86 -13.26
N ASP A 17 19.79 -7.65 -13.54
CA ASP A 17 19.66 -9.07 -13.83
C ASP A 17 19.15 -9.86 -12.62
N LEU A 18 19.53 -9.45 -11.41
CA LEU A 18 19.02 -10.05 -10.17
C LEU A 18 17.50 -9.82 -10.01
N VAL A 19 17.04 -8.63 -10.39
CA VAL A 19 15.62 -8.29 -10.35
C VAL A 19 14.88 -9.06 -11.44
N CYS A 20 15.41 -9.10 -12.67
CA CYS A 20 14.87 -9.90 -13.78
C CYS A 20 14.76 -11.39 -13.43
N GLU A 21 15.79 -11.97 -12.80
CA GLU A 21 15.77 -13.35 -12.36
C GLU A 21 14.70 -13.57 -11.28
N SER A 22 14.59 -12.66 -10.31
CA SER A 22 13.53 -12.69 -9.30
C SER A 22 12.14 -12.60 -9.94
N GLN A 23 11.94 -11.78 -10.98
CA GLN A 23 10.64 -11.66 -11.65
C GLN A 23 10.29 -12.84 -12.53
N ARG A 24 11.27 -13.39 -13.25
CA ARG A 24 11.12 -14.64 -14.01
C ARG A 24 10.63 -15.77 -13.09
N LYS A 25 11.14 -15.82 -11.85
CA LYS A 25 10.74 -16.79 -10.83
C LYS A 25 9.31 -16.59 -10.29
N ARG A 26 8.71 -15.39 -10.42
CA ARG A 26 7.39 -15.03 -9.84
C ARG A 26 6.21 -15.19 -10.80
N GLY A 27 6.41 -14.88 -12.08
CA GLY A 27 5.30 -14.82 -13.04
C GLY A 27 5.70 -15.03 -14.49
N GLY A 28 6.92 -15.52 -14.74
CA GLY A 28 7.40 -15.78 -16.09
C GLY A 28 7.77 -14.50 -16.86
N PRO A 29 7.78 -14.54 -18.21
CA PRO A 29 8.34 -13.48 -19.05
C PRO A 29 7.57 -12.16 -19.01
N GLU A 30 6.26 -12.17 -18.73
CA GLU A 30 5.43 -10.96 -18.65
C GLU A 30 5.90 -10.02 -17.53
N LYS A 31 6.30 -10.57 -16.37
CA LYS A 31 6.84 -9.77 -15.26
C LYS A 31 8.26 -9.30 -15.48
N VAL A 32 9.02 -9.93 -16.39
CA VAL A 32 10.34 -9.45 -16.81
C VAL A 32 10.19 -8.24 -17.73
N ALA A 33 9.21 -8.27 -18.64
CA ALA A 33 8.89 -7.12 -19.49
C ALA A 33 8.52 -5.86 -18.68
N LEU A 34 7.94 -6.03 -17.48
CA LEU A 34 7.69 -4.93 -16.55
C LEU A 34 8.99 -4.27 -16.05
N VAL A 35 10.08 -5.03 -15.88
CA VAL A 35 11.39 -4.47 -15.50
C VAL A 35 11.94 -3.61 -16.63
N ASP A 36 11.84 -4.08 -17.86
CA ASP A 36 12.28 -3.32 -19.04
C ASP A 36 11.47 -2.03 -19.23
N GLN A 37 10.15 -2.09 -18.97
CA GLN A 37 9.29 -0.90 -18.98
C GLN A 37 9.70 0.11 -17.91
N VAL A 38 9.98 -0.35 -16.68
CA VAL A 38 10.43 0.54 -15.58
C VAL A 38 11.76 1.20 -15.93
N LEU A 39 12.72 0.47 -16.53
CA LEU A 39 13.99 1.04 -16.97
C LEU A 39 13.80 2.10 -18.07
N ALA A 40 12.88 1.86 -19.01
CA ALA A 40 12.57 2.84 -20.06
C ALA A 40 11.92 4.11 -19.49
N ILE A 41 11.06 3.97 -18.47
CA ILE A 41 10.46 5.12 -17.78
C ILE A 41 11.54 5.87 -16.98
N ASP A 42 12.46 5.17 -16.30
CA ASP A 42 13.58 5.76 -15.55
C ASP A 42 14.49 6.61 -16.45
N ASP A 43 14.83 6.11 -17.64
CA ASP A 43 15.62 6.85 -18.62
C ASP A 43 14.87 8.09 -19.14
N ALA A 44 13.56 7.96 -19.33
CA ALA A 44 12.71 9.06 -19.75
C ALA A 44 12.53 10.10 -18.62
N TRP A 45 12.58 9.69 -17.35
CA TRP A 45 12.57 10.54 -16.18
C TRP A 45 13.90 11.28 -16.01
N LYS A 46 15.04 10.59 -16.16
CA LYS A 46 16.39 11.19 -16.14
C LYS A 46 16.54 12.29 -17.18
N LYS A 47 16.07 12.06 -18.42
CA LYS A 47 16.07 13.07 -19.49
C LYS A 47 15.20 14.28 -19.13
N ALA A 48 13.96 14.05 -18.71
CA ALA A 48 13.05 15.12 -18.32
C ALA A 48 13.60 15.95 -17.15
N ARG A 49 14.27 15.29 -16.18
CA ARG A 49 14.90 15.98 -15.05
C ARG A 49 16.10 16.81 -15.47
N PHE A 50 16.93 16.28 -16.37
CA PHE A 50 18.04 17.03 -16.96
C PHE A 50 17.55 18.27 -17.71
N ASP A 51 16.48 18.15 -18.49
CA ASP A 51 15.87 19.27 -19.21
C ASP A 51 15.30 20.31 -18.24
N ALA A 52 14.65 19.89 -17.16
CA ALA A 52 14.16 20.78 -16.10
C ALA A 52 15.31 21.51 -15.37
N ASP A 53 16.41 20.82 -15.10
CA ASP A 53 17.62 21.43 -14.52
C ASP A 53 18.30 22.41 -15.50
N ALA A 54 18.28 22.12 -16.81
CA ALA A 54 18.71 23.07 -17.83
C ALA A 54 17.79 24.30 -17.88
N GLY A 55 16.49 24.11 -17.70
CA GLY A 55 15.50 25.18 -17.53
C GLY A 55 15.80 26.05 -16.31
N ASN A 56 16.16 25.46 -15.17
CA ASN A 56 16.60 26.21 -13.98
C ASN A 56 17.83 27.09 -14.27
N ARG A 57 18.78 26.61 -15.07
CA ARG A 57 19.95 27.42 -15.47
C ARG A 57 19.52 28.63 -16.31
N LYS A 58 18.64 28.43 -17.29
CA LYS A 58 18.08 29.53 -18.10
C LYS A 58 17.32 30.55 -17.25
N ILE A 59 16.53 30.10 -16.26
CA ILE A 59 15.82 30.99 -15.34
C ILE A 59 16.81 31.81 -14.50
N ASN A 60 17.88 31.19 -14.02
CA ASN A 60 18.91 31.88 -13.24
C ASN A 60 19.71 32.88 -14.09
N GLU A 61 20.07 32.51 -15.32
CA GLU A 61 20.72 33.40 -16.30
C GLU A 61 19.86 34.63 -16.60
N VAL A 62 18.59 34.44 -16.95
CA VAL A 62 17.63 35.53 -17.16
C VAL A 62 17.40 36.33 -15.86
N GLY A 63 17.47 35.67 -14.70
CA GLY A 63 17.39 36.31 -13.38
C GLY A 63 18.54 37.28 -13.11
N GLU A 64 19.78 36.91 -13.48
CA GLU A 64 20.94 37.80 -13.40
C GLU A 64 20.84 38.93 -14.44
N GLU A 65 20.42 38.67 -15.68
CA GLU A 65 20.18 39.73 -16.69
C GLU A 65 19.13 40.76 -16.21
N ILE A 66 18.06 40.30 -15.56
CA ILE A 66 17.04 41.17 -14.95
C ILE A 66 17.66 42.03 -13.84
N LYS A 67 18.56 41.47 -13.03
CA LYS A 67 19.23 42.16 -11.94
C LYS A 67 20.19 43.23 -12.47
N GLU A 68 20.99 42.91 -13.49
CA GLU A 68 21.90 43.85 -14.16
C GLU A 68 21.15 45.04 -14.78
N ILE A 69 20.06 44.79 -15.51
CA ILE A 69 19.23 45.85 -16.10
C ILE A 69 18.54 46.68 -15.02
N LYS A 70 18.12 46.07 -13.90
CA LYS A 70 17.53 46.79 -12.78
C LYS A 70 18.55 47.71 -12.08
N ASP A 71 19.80 47.30 -12.00
CA ASP A 71 20.88 48.11 -11.42
C ASP A 71 21.31 49.24 -12.37
N LEU A 72 21.37 49.00 -13.69
CA LEU A 72 21.57 50.01 -14.73
C LEU A 72 20.41 51.03 -14.81
N ALA A 73 19.17 50.58 -14.62
CA ALA A 73 18.00 51.47 -14.62
C ALA A 73 17.98 52.40 -13.38
N LYS A 74 18.48 51.93 -12.23
CA LYS A 74 18.66 52.76 -11.03
C LYS A 74 19.72 53.85 -11.23
N SER A 75 20.79 53.59 -11.98
CA SER A 75 21.83 54.60 -12.26
C SER A 75 21.41 55.64 -13.30
N THR A 76 20.44 55.32 -14.17
CA THR A 76 20.10 56.13 -15.37
C THR A 76 18.80 56.93 -15.21
N GLN A 77 18.08 56.79 -14.09
CA GLN A 77 16.86 57.53 -13.77
C GLN A 77 15.77 57.48 -14.87
N GLN A 78 15.75 56.40 -15.66
CA GLN A 78 14.72 56.15 -16.68
C GLN A 78 13.81 55.01 -16.21
N GLY A 79 12.51 55.34 -16.07
CA GLY A 79 11.48 54.39 -15.69
C GLY A 79 11.33 53.29 -16.72
N THR A 80 11.30 52.04 -16.24
CA THR A 80 10.93 50.80 -16.94
C THR A 80 11.39 50.73 -18.41
N HIS A 81 12.62 50.27 -18.59
CA HIS A 81 13.17 49.91 -19.89
C HIS A 81 12.28 48.84 -20.56
N PRO A 82 11.90 48.95 -21.85
CA PRO A 82 11.10 47.95 -22.57
C PRO A 82 11.69 46.53 -22.50
N ALA A 83 13.02 46.42 -22.40
CA ALA A 83 13.71 45.15 -22.21
C ALA A 83 13.41 44.46 -20.86
N TRP A 84 13.02 45.21 -19.82
CA TRP A 84 12.65 44.63 -18.52
C TRP A 84 11.35 43.82 -18.62
N VAL A 85 10.35 44.36 -19.32
CA VAL A 85 9.07 43.65 -19.55
C VAL A 85 9.31 42.41 -20.42
N ALA A 86 10.14 42.52 -21.46
CA ALA A 86 10.48 41.39 -22.32
C ALA A 86 11.20 40.25 -21.56
N LEU A 87 12.10 40.57 -20.63
CA LEU A 87 12.79 39.58 -19.81
C LEU A 87 11.90 38.94 -18.74
N GLN A 88 10.96 39.69 -18.17
CA GLN A 88 9.94 39.12 -17.26
C GLN A 88 9.05 38.10 -18.00
N SER A 89 8.65 38.39 -19.23
CA SER A 89 7.90 37.42 -20.06
C SER A 89 8.71 36.17 -20.38
N ARG A 90 9.99 36.32 -20.75
CA ARG A 90 10.89 35.17 -20.99
C ARG A 90 11.10 34.32 -19.74
N LYS A 91 11.16 34.94 -18.56
CA LYS A 91 11.25 34.22 -17.28
C LYS A 91 9.95 33.44 -16.99
N ALA A 92 8.79 34.05 -17.21
CA ALA A 92 7.50 33.40 -17.03
C ALA A 92 7.29 32.22 -18.00
N GLU A 93 7.75 32.34 -19.25
CA GLU A 93 7.75 31.26 -20.23
C GLU A 93 8.66 30.09 -19.81
N ALA A 94 9.88 30.39 -19.33
CA ALA A 94 10.80 29.37 -18.83
C ALA A 94 10.30 28.68 -17.55
N GLU A 95 9.63 29.42 -16.65
CA GLU A 95 8.97 28.86 -15.46
C GLU A 95 7.78 27.97 -15.84
N ALA A 96 7.01 28.34 -16.86
CA ALA A 96 5.90 27.52 -17.38
C ALA A 96 6.39 26.24 -18.07
N GLU A 97 7.45 26.32 -18.87
CA GLU A 97 8.10 25.17 -19.50
C GLU A 97 8.66 24.20 -18.45
N LYS A 98 9.33 24.73 -17.42
CA LYS A 98 9.79 23.93 -16.28
C LYS A 98 8.63 23.26 -15.54
N ALA A 99 7.57 24.00 -15.21
CA ALA A 99 6.41 23.43 -14.54
C ALA A 99 5.74 22.32 -15.36
N ALA A 100 5.78 22.40 -16.69
CA ALA A 100 5.31 21.33 -17.57
C ALA A 100 6.23 20.10 -17.51
N LEU A 101 7.56 20.30 -17.53
CA LEU A 101 8.54 19.22 -17.43
C LEU A 101 8.52 18.53 -16.05
N ASP A 102 8.35 19.29 -14.96
CA ASP A 102 8.20 18.75 -13.60
C ASP A 102 6.92 17.89 -13.50
N ARG A 103 5.79 18.31 -14.11
CA ARG A 103 4.58 17.47 -14.18
C ARG A 103 4.80 16.18 -14.95
N VAL A 104 5.59 16.20 -16.02
CA VAL A 104 5.95 14.99 -16.77
C VAL A 104 6.85 14.08 -15.94
N ALA A 105 7.80 14.63 -15.20
CA ALA A 105 8.66 13.87 -14.30
C ALA A 105 7.86 13.23 -13.15
N ASP A 106 7.00 14.01 -12.48
CA ASP A 106 6.11 13.51 -11.42
C ASP A 106 5.13 12.45 -11.94
N GLY A 107 4.66 12.61 -13.17
CA GLY A 107 3.81 11.62 -13.84
C GLY A 107 4.52 10.29 -14.07
N LYS A 108 5.76 10.34 -14.57
CA LYS A 108 6.61 9.17 -14.78
C LYS A 108 6.99 8.48 -13.47
N GLU A 109 7.31 9.24 -12.42
CA GLU A 109 7.60 8.67 -11.09
C GLU A 109 6.38 7.93 -10.51
N LYS A 110 5.17 8.46 -10.71
CA LYS A 110 3.93 7.77 -10.31
C LYS A 110 3.72 6.47 -11.09
N GLU A 111 4.02 6.48 -12.38
CA GLU A 111 3.94 5.31 -13.25
C GLU A 111 4.97 4.24 -12.84
N GLU A 112 6.21 4.65 -12.55
CA GLU A 112 7.27 3.80 -11.99
C GLU A 112 6.84 3.19 -10.66
N ARG A 113 6.27 3.98 -9.75
CA ARG A 113 5.82 3.48 -8.44
C ARG A 113 4.70 2.46 -8.57
N LYS A 114 3.81 2.64 -9.55
CA LYS A 114 2.73 1.71 -9.86
C LYS A 114 3.26 0.40 -10.46
N ALA A 115 4.14 0.47 -11.45
CA ALA A 115 4.84 -0.69 -11.99
C ALA A 115 5.71 -1.38 -10.92
N GLY A 116 6.24 -0.59 -9.99
CA GLY A 116 7.06 -1.01 -8.86
C GLY A 116 6.31 -1.71 -7.73
N ALA A 117 4.98 -1.75 -7.76
CA ALA A 117 4.17 -2.21 -6.65
C ALA A 117 4.06 -3.74 -6.57
N ASP A 118 4.17 -4.48 -7.67
CA ASP A 118 3.93 -5.93 -7.77
C ASP A 118 5.19 -6.79 -7.45
N TRP A 119 6.05 -6.27 -6.58
CA TRP A 119 7.33 -6.90 -6.30
C TRP A 119 7.36 -7.64 -4.95
N LEU A 120 6.52 -8.65 -4.75
CA LEU A 120 6.62 -9.52 -3.55
C LEU A 120 7.64 -10.66 -3.68
N TRP A 121 8.63 -10.72 -2.78
CA TRP A 121 9.56 -11.84 -2.64
C TRP A 121 8.80 -13.11 -2.20
N TRP A 122 8.83 -14.15 -3.03
CA TRP A 122 8.24 -15.45 -2.70
C TRP A 122 9.29 -16.57 -2.86
N PRO A 123 9.41 -17.50 -1.89
CA PRO A 123 10.26 -18.68 -2.05
C PRO A 123 9.79 -19.56 -3.20
N LEU A 124 10.72 -20.00 -4.06
CA LEU A 124 10.45 -20.92 -5.16
C LEU A 124 9.70 -22.18 -4.68
N GLY A 125 8.68 -22.61 -5.42
CA GLY A 125 8.03 -23.90 -5.25
C GLY A 125 6.88 -23.97 -4.25
N ARG A 126 6.54 -22.89 -3.53
CA ARG A 126 5.34 -22.83 -2.68
C ARG A 126 4.10 -22.40 -3.47
N THR A 127 3.56 -23.30 -4.29
CA THR A 127 2.21 -23.16 -4.83
C THR A 127 1.18 -23.60 -3.80
N GLU A 128 -0.09 -23.19 -3.94
CA GLU A 128 -1.16 -23.73 -3.08
C GLU A 128 -1.21 -25.26 -3.12
N ALA A 129 -0.97 -25.85 -4.28
CA ALA A 129 -0.93 -27.30 -4.45
C ALA A 129 0.22 -27.94 -3.64
N ALA A 130 1.43 -27.38 -3.72
CA ALA A 130 2.58 -27.85 -2.94
C ALA A 130 2.37 -27.68 -1.44
N GLU A 131 1.70 -26.60 -1.02
CA GLU A 131 1.47 -26.32 0.40
C GLU A 131 0.32 -27.15 0.98
N LYS A 132 -0.67 -27.51 0.14
CA LYS A 132 -1.70 -28.50 0.44
C LYS A 132 -1.09 -29.88 0.62
N GLU A 133 -0.24 -30.32 -0.30
CA GLU A 133 0.48 -31.61 -0.19
C GLU A 133 1.35 -31.65 1.08
N ARG A 134 2.07 -30.56 1.38
CA ARG A 134 2.84 -30.46 2.62
C ARG A 134 1.97 -30.51 3.88
N ARG A 135 0.78 -29.89 3.85
CA ARG A 135 -0.18 -29.94 4.97
C ARG A 135 -0.72 -31.36 5.15
N GLU A 136 -1.11 -32.03 4.07
CA GLU A 136 -1.58 -33.41 4.07
C GLU A 136 -0.48 -34.37 4.58
N ALA A 137 0.78 -34.14 4.22
CA ALA A 137 1.91 -34.91 4.74
C ALA A 137 2.18 -34.70 6.24
N LYS A 138 1.90 -33.51 6.78
CA LYS A 138 2.13 -33.19 8.21
C LYS A 138 0.98 -33.56 9.14
N VAL A 139 -0.26 -33.42 8.66
CA VAL A 139 -1.48 -33.53 9.48
C VAL A 139 -2.26 -34.80 9.16
N GLY A 140 -1.92 -35.50 8.07
CA GLY A 140 -2.75 -36.58 7.51
C GLY A 140 -3.90 -36.03 6.66
N LYS A 141 -4.63 -36.92 5.97
CA LYS A 141 -5.88 -36.56 5.31
C LYS A 141 -6.98 -36.40 6.36
N GLU A 142 -7.81 -35.36 6.23
CA GLU A 142 -9.04 -35.24 7.00
C GLU A 142 -10.01 -36.37 6.60
N GLU A 143 -9.93 -37.50 7.29
CA GLU A 143 -10.99 -38.50 7.27
C GLU A 143 -12.08 -38.07 8.24
N GLY A 144 -13.28 -37.76 7.74
CA GLY A 144 -14.45 -37.61 8.60
C GLY A 144 -15.40 -36.47 8.24
N LYS A 145 -15.83 -36.34 6.99
CA LYS A 145 -17.14 -35.74 6.72
C LYS A 145 -18.21 -36.84 6.88
N GLY A 146 -19.08 -36.73 7.88
CA GLY A 146 -20.24 -37.61 8.03
C GLY A 146 -20.18 -38.69 9.12
N VAL A 147 -19.28 -38.57 10.11
CA VAL A 147 -19.34 -39.42 11.31
C VAL A 147 -20.52 -38.96 12.18
N LEU A 148 -21.37 -39.89 12.61
CA LEU A 148 -22.48 -39.63 13.54
C LEU A 148 -21.97 -38.95 14.82
N GLY A 149 -22.42 -37.72 15.09
CA GLY A 149 -22.01 -36.92 16.24
C GLY A 149 -21.00 -35.80 15.94
N LEU A 150 -20.47 -35.72 14.72
CA LEU A 150 -19.63 -34.60 14.27
C LEU A 150 -20.50 -33.53 13.59
N TYR A 151 -20.84 -32.49 14.36
CA TYR A 151 -21.54 -31.32 13.86
C TYR A 151 -20.57 -30.29 13.29
N SER A 152 -21.05 -29.50 12.33
CA SER A 152 -20.30 -28.34 11.86
C SER A 152 -20.25 -27.24 12.92
N HIS A 153 -19.25 -26.36 12.85
CA HIS A 153 -19.08 -25.30 13.84
C HIS A 153 -20.29 -24.37 13.94
N HIS A 154 -21.00 -24.10 12.85
CA HIS A 154 -22.19 -23.25 12.86
C HIS A 154 -23.39 -23.94 13.53
N GLU A 155 -23.62 -25.22 13.26
CA GLU A 155 -24.67 -26.00 13.92
C GLU A 155 -24.43 -26.11 15.44
N VAL A 156 -23.18 -26.27 15.85
CA VAL A 156 -22.81 -26.29 17.28
C VAL A 156 -23.12 -24.93 17.93
N LEU A 157 -22.70 -23.83 17.29
CA LEU A 157 -22.91 -22.49 17.79
C LEU A 157 -24.40 -22.09 17.84
N GLU A 158 -25.20 -22.53 16.88
CA GLU A 158 -26.65 -22.32 16.88
C GLU A 158 -27.33 -23.09 18.02
N ARG A 159 -26.95 -24.35 18.26
CA ARG A 159 -27.50 -25.18 19.35
C ARG A 159 -27.21 -24.63 20.74
N ILE A 160 -26.06 -24.00 20.96
CA ILE A 160 -25.73 -23.35 22.23
C ILE A 160 -26.31 -21.93 22.35
N SER A 161 -27.15 -21.50 21.39
CA SER A 161 -27.65 -20.12 21.30
C SER A 161 -26.52 -19.08 21.32
N GLY A 162 -25.37 -19.45 20.74
CA GLY A 162 -24.14 -18.66 20.73
C GLY A 162 -24.01 -17.72 19.54
N TYR A 163 -24.82 -17.93 18.51
CA TYR A 163 -24.73 -17.29 17.20
C TYR A 163 -26.11 -17.20 16.54
N ASP A 164 -26.40 -16.08 15.87
CA ASP A 164 -27.62 -15.87 15.09
C ASP A 164 -27.29 -15.25 13.72
N SER A 165 -27.39 -16.08 12.66
CA SER A 165 -27.17 -15.67 11.28
C SER A 165 -28.35 -14.91 10.68
N ALA A 166 -29.58 -15.28 11.06
CA ALA A 166 -30.79 -14.79 10.42
C ALA A 166 -31.01 -13.32 10.76
N ARG A 167 -30.86 -12.96 12.04
CA ARG A 167 -30.92 -11.57 12.49
C ARG A 167 -29.74 -10.75 11.96
N GLY A 168 -28.56 -11.35 11.90
CA GLY A 168 -27.39 -10.67 11.36
C GLY A 168 -27.52 -10.33 9.89
N THR A 169 -28.07 -11.25 9.09
CA THR A 169 -28.32 -11.03 7.66
C THR A 169 -29.35 -9.93 7.43
N ASN A 170 -30.38 -9.85 8.30
CA ASN A 170 -31.37 -8.78 8.23
C ASN A 170 -30.77 -7.39 8.52
N VAL A 171 -29.79 -7.29 9.42
CA VAL A 171 -29.20 -6.01 9.82
C VAL A 171 -28.06 -5.56 8.90
N ALA A 172 -27.12 -6.45 8.58
CA ALA A 172 -25.88 -6.10 7.87
C ALA A 172 -25.79 -6.68 6.44
N GLY A 173 -26.79 -7.44 6.00
CA GLY A 173 -26.79 -8.13 4.71
C GLY A 173 -26.04 -9.48 4.75
N HIS A 174 -25.79 -10.05 3.58
CA HIS A 174 -25.15 -11.36 3.43
C HIS A 174 -23.81 -11.44 4.19
N ARG A 175 -23.65 -12.47 5.04
CA ARG A 175 -22.54 -12.69 6.03
C ARG A 175 -22.61 -11.87 7.32
N GLY A 176 -23.66 -11.08 7.53
CA GLY A 176 -23.95 -10.49 8.82
C GLY A 176 -24.35 -11.57 9.85
N TYR A 177 -23.83 -11.47 11.06
CA TYR A 177 -24.19 -12.35 12.18
C TYR A 177 -24.14 -11.63 13.52
N PHE A 178 -24.87 -12.15 14.49
CA PHE A 178 -24.73 -11.79 15.91
C PHE A 178 -24.10 -12.95 16.68
N LEU A 179 -23.24 -12.63 17.65
CA LEU A 179 -22.87 -13.57 18.71
C LEU A 179 -23.70 -13.24 19.96
N SER A 180 -24.12 -14.27 20.69
CA SER A 180 -24.96 -14.13 21.89
C SER A 180 -24.49 -15.06 23.01
N GLY A 181 -24.73 -14.65 24.26
CA GLY A 181 -24.42 -15.44 25.47
C GLY A 181 -23.04 -16.11 25.43
N PRO A 182 -22.97 -17.45 25.48
CA PRO A 182 -21.70 -18.17 25.56
C PRO A 182 -20.79 -17.96 24.35
N GLY A 183 -21.35 -17.61 23.17
CA GLY A 183 -20.56 -17.29 21.98
C GLY A 183 -19.75 -16.00 22.13
N VAL A 184 -20.30 -15.00 22.83
CA VAL A 184 -19.61 -13.74 23.15
C VAL A 184 -18.50 -14.00 24.15
N ASP A 185 -18.81 -14.70 25.24
CA ASP A 185 -17.83 -15.02 26.29
C ASP A 185 -16.64 -15.80 25.73
N PHE A 186 -16.91 -16.80 24.90
CA PHE A 186 -15.87 -17.59 24.24
C PHE A 186 -14.99 -16.73 23.31
N ASN A 187 -15.60 -15.84 22.53
CA ASN A 187 -14.85 -14.93 21.65
C ASN A 187 -13.92 -14.00 22.45
N LEU A 188 -14.43 -13.39 23.52
CA LEU A 188 -13.66 -12.51 24.39
C LEU A 188 -12.52 -13.27 25.10
N ALA A 189 -12.79 -14.49 25.58
CA ALA A 189 -11.79 -15.33 26.21
C ALA A 189 -10.63 -15.67 25.25
N LEU A 190 -10.94 -15.98 23.98
CA LEU A 190 -9.92 -16.24 22.96
C LEU A 190 -9.06 -15.02 22.65
N ILE A 191 -9.67 -13.84 22.53
CA ILE A 191 -8.96 -12.57 22.31
C ILE A 191 -7.99 -12.32 23.47
N GLN A 192 -8.48 -12.42 24.71
CA GLN A 192 -7.68 -12.21 25.90
C GLN A 192 -6.52 -13.21 26.00
N TYR A 193 -6.79 -14.48 25.69
CA TYR A 193 -5.78 -15.52 25.65
C TYR A 193 -4.67 -15.21 24.63
N GLY A 194 -5.04 -14.85 23.39
CA GLY A 194 -4.07 -14.51 22.34
C GLY A 194 -3.19 -13.32 22.71
N LEU A 195 -3.77 -12.27 23.28
CA LEU A 195 -3.04 -11.09 23.75
C LEU A 195 -2.08 -11.44 24.89
N ASN A 196 -2.54 -12.20 25.89
CA ASN A 196 -1.70 -12.63 27.01
C ASN A 196 -0.58 -13.59 26.58
N PHE A 197 -0.84 -14.44 25.57
CA PHE A 197 0.15 -15.35 25.03
C PHE A 197 1.31 -14.61 24.35
N LEU A 198 1.01 -13.54 23.61
CA LEU A 198 2.01 -12.72 22.93
C LEU A 198 2.74 -11.78 23.89
N GLU A 199 2.05 -11.25 24.90
CA GLU A 199 2.69 -10.46 25.97
C GLU A 199 3.77 -11.26 26.70
N LYS A 200 3.52 -12.53 27.02
CA LYS A 200 4.53 -13.43 27.61
C LYS A 200 5.76 -13.65 26.73
N ARG A 201 5.68 -13.32 25.43
CA ARG A 201 6.78 -13.40 24.45
C ARG A 201 7.44 -12.05 24.17
N GLY A 202 7.11 -11.03 24.96
CA GLY A 202 7.68 -9.68 24.86
C GLY A 202 7.06 -8.82 23.77
N TYR A 203 5.80 -9.06 23.39
CA TYR A 203 5.05 -8.15 22.53
C TYR A 203 4.33 -7.10 23.36
N THR A 204 4.42 -5.84 22.93
CA THR A 204 3.67 -4.72 23.51
C THR A 204 2.26 -4.68 22.96
N LYS A 205 1.26 -4.67 23.85
CA LYS A 205 -0.15 -4.53 23.47
C LYS A 205 -0.43 -3.10 23.00
N LEU A 206 -1.06 -2.98 21.84
CA LEU A 206 -1.54 -1.73 21.27
C LEU A 206 -3.04 -1.79 21.06
N TRP A 207 -3.68 -0.63 21.07
CA TRP A 207 -5.05 -0.45 20.63
C TRP A 207 -5.05 0.50 19.43
N THR A 208 -5.33 -0.03 18.24
CA THR A 208 -5.22 0.75 16.99
C THR A 208 -6.56 1.35 16.56
N PRO A 209 -6.55 2.48 15.85
CA PRO A 209 -7.73 2.98 15.15
C PRO A 209 -8.27 1.96 14.15
N PHE A 210 -9.60 1.89 13.97
CA PHE A 210 -10.26 1.01 12.99
C PHE A 210 -10.38 1.62 11.59
N PHE A 211 -9.95 2.87 11.43
CA PHE A 211 -9.91 3.59 10.17
C PHE A 211 -8.54 4.26 9.99
N MET A 212 -8.13 4.40 8.74
CA MET A 212 -6.88 5.06 8.36
C MET A 212 -7.12 6.04 7.22
N ARG A 213 -6.32 7.11 7.19
CA ARG A 213 -6.25 8.02 6.04
C ARG A 213 -5.77 7.28 4.80
N ARG A 214 -6.31 7.62 3.64
CA ARG A 214 -5.96 7.01 2.35
C ARG A 214 -4.45 7.05 2.06
N ASP A 215 -3.80 8.16 2.34
CA ASP A 215 -2.35 8.33 2.12
C ASP A 215 -1.48 7.37 2.92
N LEU A 216 -1.88 7.07 4.17
CA LEU A 216 -1.16 6.10 5.01
C LEU A 216 -1.48 4.68 4.58
N MET A 217 -2.74 4.40 4.24
CA MET A 217 -3.15 3.09 3.72
C MET A 217 -2.38 2.74 2.44
N ALA A 218 -2.15 3.72 1.56
CA ALA A 218 -1.39 3.58 0.32
C ALA A 218 0.09 3.22 0.52
N LYS A 219 0.65 3.54 1.68
CA LYS A 219 2.04 3.19 2.02
C LYS A 219 2.14 1.76 2.54
N THR A 220 1.07 1.26 3.17
CA THR A 220 1.05 -0.05 3.82
C THR A 220 0.50 -1.16 2.92
N ALA A 221 -0.42 -0.85 2.00
CA ALA A 221 -1.09 -1.82 1.14
C ALA A 221 -0.85 -1.54 -0.35
N GLN A 222 -0.90 -2.57 -1.19
CA GLN A 222 -0.88 -2.43 -2.66
C GLN A 222 -2.23 -1.88 -3.13
N LEU A 223 -2.31 -0.61 -3.51
CA LEU A 223 -3.58 0.10 -3.66
C LEU A 223 -4.61 -0.56 -4.60
N GLU A 224 -4.15 -1.21 -5.67
CA GLU A 224 -5.03 -1.66 -6.76
C GLU A 224 -5.86 -2.90 -6.40
N GLU A 225 -5.31 -3.86 -5.65
CA GLU A 225 -6.07 -5.04 -5.20
C GLU A 225 -6.99 -4.71 -4.02
N PHE A 226 -6.69 -3.65 -3.26
CA PHE A 226 -7.40 -3.31 -2.04
C PHE A 226 -8.48 -2.24 -2.22
N ASP A 227 -8.46 -1.45 -3.30
CA ASP A 227 -9.51 -0.45 -3.56
C ASP A 227 -10.91 -1.10 -3.72
N GLU A 228 -10.97 -2.35 -4.20
CA GLU A 228 -12.21 -3.13 -4.27
C GLU A 228 -12.58 -3.82 -2.95
N ALA A 229 -11.58 -4.15 -2.13
CA ALA A 229 -11.73 -4.95 -0.91
C ALA A 229 -11.95 -4.10 0.36
N LEU A 230 -11.68 -2.80 0.30
CA LEU A 230 -11.79 -1.91 1.46
C LEU A 230 -13.14 -1.19 1.50
N TYR A 231 -13.66 -1.02 2.71
CA TYR A 231 -14.80 -0.14 2.95
C TYR A 231 -14.29 1.31 3.07
N LYS A 232 -14.80 2.17 2.19
CA LYS A 232 -14.54 3.61 2.21
C LYS A 232 -15.59 4.27 3.10
N LEU A 233 -15.15 4.96 4.14
CA LEU A 233 -15.98 5.87 4.89
C LEU A 233 -16.04 7.14 4.04
N GLY A 234 -17.25 7.58 3.69
CA GLY A 234 -17.50 8.56 2.63
C GLY A 234 -16.64 9.82 2.71
N ASP A 235 -16.56 10.55 1.60
CA ASP A 235 -15.79 11.78 1.49
C ASP A 235 -16.34 12.84 2.45
N VAL A 236 -15.75 12.90 3.65
CA VAL A 236 -15.96 14.03 4.54
C VAL A 236 -15.05 15.11 3.99
N GLU A 237 -15.62 16.08 3.27
CA GLU A 237 -14.90 17.29 2.91
C GLU A 237 -14.33 17.88 4.20
N GLY A 238 -13.01 17.81 4.38
CA GLY A 238 -12.37 18.46 5.51
C GLY A 238 -12.66 19.95 5.45
N GLU A 239 -12.72 20.62 6.61
CA GLU A 239 -13.01 22.07 6.71
C GLU A 239 -12.06 22.95 5.86
N ASN A 240 -10.93 22.39 5.38
CA ASN A 240 -9.90 23.05 4.58
C ASN A 240 -9.86 22.65 3.09
N GLY A 241 -10.83 21.88 2.59
CA GLY A 241 -10.83 21.41 1.18
C GLY A 241 -9.78 20.33 0.87
N GLU A 242 -9.22 19.69 1.90
CA GLU A 242 -8.33 18.52 1.77
C GLU A 242 -9.16 17.23 1.74
N ASP A 243 -8.71 16.26 0.92
CA ASP A 243 -9.25 14.90 0.84
C ASP A 243 -8.97 14.14 2.15
N ASP A 244 -9.88 14.26 3.14
CA ASP A 244 -9.80 13.54 4.42
C ASP A 244 -10.54 12.19 4.37
N SER A 245 -10.52 11.55 3.18
CA SER A 245 -11.15 10.25 2.98
C SER A 245 -10.46 9.15 3.78
N LYS A 246 -11.27 8.44 4.55
CA LYS A 246 -10.85 7.39 5.47
C LYS A 246 -11.33 6.03 4.99
N CYS A 247 -10.52 5.01 5.17
CA CYS A 247 -10.88 3.63 4.87
C CYS A 247 -10.87 2.80 6.15
N LEU A 248 -11.77 1.83 6.27
CA LEU A 248 -11.68 0.81 7.32
C LEU A 248 -10.47 -0.07 7.09
N ILE A 249 -9.86 -0.51 8.19
CA ILE A 249 -8.70 -1.41 8.14
C ILE A 249 -9.14 -2.83 7.73
N ALA A 250 -8.35 -3.47 6.88
CA ALA A 250 -8.48 -4.89 6.53
C ALA A 250 -7.68 -5.79 7.48
N THR A 251 -6.74 -5.24 8.24
CA THR A 251 -5.96 -5.96 9.24
C THR A 251 -5.32 -4.97 10.21
N SER A 252 -5.04 -5.39 11.45
CA SER A 252 -4.29 -4.57 12.42
C SER A 252 -2.84 -4.31 12.01
N GLU A 253 -2.30 -5.08 11.06
CA GLU A 253 -0.97 -4.84 10.48
C GLU A 253 -0.87 -3.46 9.80
N GLN A 254 -1.94 -3.00 9.16
CA GLN A 254 -1.95 -1.70 8.46
C GLN A 254 -1.70 -0.53 9.43
N PRO A 255 -2.47 -0.35 10.52
CA PRO A 255 -2.19 0.72 11.46
C PRO A 255 -0.91 0.48 12.28
N ILE A 256 -0.54 -0.77 12.58
CA ILE A 256 0.72 -1.07 13.29
C ILE A 256 1.94 -0.70 12.43
N SER A 257 1.93 -1.00 11.13
CA SER A 257 3.04 -0.66 10.24
C SER A 257 3.15 0.85 10.00
N ALA A 258 2.01 1.56 10.00
CA ALA A 258 1.99 3.02 9.95
C ALA A 258 2.27 3.69 11.32
N PHE A 259 2.38 2.93 12.42
CA PHE A 259 2.51 3.49 13.77
C PHE A 259 3.76 4.34 13.95
N HIS A 260 4.88 3.93 13.35
CA HIS A 260 6.15 4.64 13.35
C HIS A 260 6.39 5.45 12.06
N ALA A 261 5.33 5.76 11.30
CA ALA A 261 5.47 6.48 10.03
C ALA A 261 5.95 7.93 10.27
N GLY A 262 7.11 8.27 9.71
CA GLY A 262 7.73 9.60 9.86
C GLY A 262 8.56 9.77 11.13
N GLU A 263 8.74 8.71 11.92
CA GLU A 263 9.62 8.70 13.08
C GLU A 263 11.06 8.34 12.67
N TRP A 264 12.04 9.01 13.27
CA TRP A 264 13.46 8.68 13.15
C TRP A 264 13.93 8.01 14.43
N PHE A 265 14.41 6.77 14.32
CA PHE A 265 15.03 6.07 15.45
C PHE A 265 16.46 6.58 15.63
N ALA A 266 16.73 7.26 16.75
CA ALA A 266 18.04 7.82 17.04
C ALA A 266 19.07 6.73 17.39
N GLU A 267 18.62 5.66 18.05
CA GLU A 267 19.48 4.54 18.45
C GLU A 267 18.86 3.20 18.01
N PRO A 268 18.92 2.85 16.70
CA PRO A 268 18.24 1.68 16.15
C PRO A 268 18.65 0.36 16.83
N GLU A 269 19.92 0.23 17.23
CA GLU A 269 20.45 -0.98 17.87
C GLU A 269 19.83 -1.25 19.25
N LYS A 270 19.40 -0.21 19.97
CA LYS A 270 18.77 -0.34 21.30
C LYS A 270 17.26 -0.41 21.21
N GLU A 271 16.67 0.27 20.22
CA GLU A 271 15.23 0.37 20.07
C GLU A 271 14.61 -0.81 19.30
N LEU A 272 15.37 -1.48 18.44
CA LEU A 272 14.91 -2.61 17.65
C LEU A 272 15.42 -3.93 18.25
N PRO A 273 14.61 -5.01 18.22
CA PRO A 273 13.31 -5.14 17.56
C PRO A 273 12.12 -4.67 18.42
N LYS A 274 11.28 -3.76 17.89
CA LYS A 274 9.96 -3.46 18.47
C LYS A 274 8.95 -4.53 18.06
N LYS A 275 8.30 -5.15 19.04
CA LYS A 275 7.30 -6.20 18.84
C LYS A 275 5.96 -5.70 19.34
N CYS A 276 4.98 -5.60 18.43
CA CYS A 276 3.67 -5.04 18.73
C CYS A 276 2.57 -6.07 18.45
N VAL A 277 1.53 -6.09 19.27
CA VAL A 277 0.34 -6.91 19.08
C VAL A 277 -0.91 -6.05 19.29
N CYS A 278 -1.90 -6.20 18.42
CA CYS A 278 -3.19 -5.54 18.57
C CYS A 278 -4.32 -6.50 18.20
N TRP A 279 -5.44 -6.39 18.92
CA TRP A 279 -6.72 -6.90 18.46
C TRP A 279 -7.50 -5.75 17.82
N SER A 280 -8.10 -5.99 16.65
CA SER A 280 -8.94 -4.99 16.00
C SER A 280 -10.08 -5.64 15.24
N LEU A 281 -11.15 -4.87 15.04
CA LEU A 281 -12.18 -5.21 14.07
C LEU A 281 -11.62 -5.02 12.66
N ILE A 282 -12.02 -5.91 11.75
CA ILE A 282 -11.54 -5.96 10.36
C ILE A 282 -12.73 -5.81 9.42
N GLY A 283 -12.67 -4.84 8.52
CA GLY A 283 -13.70 -4.59 7.51
C GLY A 283 -13.18 -4.93 6.11
N ILE A 284 -13.50 -6.13 5.62
CA ILE A 284 -13.16 -6.57 4.26
C ILE A 284 -14.42 -6.78 3.44
N ARG A 285 -14.52 -6.11 2.30
CA ARG A 285 -15.55 -6.31 1.30
C ARG A 285 -15.15 -7.49 0.41
N GLN A 286 -15.96 -8.54 0.37
CA GLN A 286 -15.81 -9.60 -0.63
C GLN A 286 -16.76 -9.36 -1.80
N ASN A 287 -16.27 -8.74 -2.87
CA ASN A 287 -17.01 -8.64 -4.13
C ASN A 287 -16.90 -9.95 -4.92
N GLY A 288 -18.04 -10.60 -5.18
CA GLY A 288 -18.37 -11.38 -6.39
C GLY A 288 -17.57 -12.64 -6.79
N GLY A 289 -16.27 -12.71 -6.52
CA GLY A 289 -15.39 -13.84 -6.86
C GLY A 289 -15.39 -14.97 -5.83
N GLY A 290 -16.01 -14.73 -4.66
CA GLY A 290 -16.21 -15.70 -3.58
C GLY A 290 -17.64 -16.23 -3.51
N ARG A 291 -18.26 -16.57 -4.65
CA ARG A 291 -19.55 -17.26 -4.66
C ARG A 291 -19.38 -18.62 -3.96
N VAL A 292 -19.93 -18.71 -2.75
CA VAL A 292 -19.99 -19.89 -1.86
C VAL A 292 -18.64 -20.61 -1.72
N ARG A 293 -17.69 -19.96 -1.07
CA ARG A 293 -16.60 -20.67 -0.39
C ARG A 293 -16.50 -20.14 1.01
N ASP A 294 -17.06 -20.91 1.94
CA ASP A 294 -16.73 -20.76 3.35
C ASP A 294 -15.22 -20.87 3.48
N TRP A 295 -14.61 -19.82 4.02
CA TRP A 295 -13.20 -19.79 4.30
C TRP A 295 -12.93 -20.71 5.51
N VAL A 296 -12.86 -22.02 5.27
CA VAL A 296 -11.89 -22.84 6.01
C VAL A 296 -10.53 -22.25 5.65
N ILE A 297 -9.68 -21.96 6.63
CA ILE A 297 -8.30 -21.50 6.40
C ILE A 297 -7.66 -22.39 5.32
N GLY A 298 -7.58 -21.86 4.10
CA GLY A 298 -7.41 -22.62 2.86
C GLY A 298 -7.92 -21.80 1.66
N GLN A 299 -6.99 -21.14 0.98
CA GLN A 299 -7.27 -20.16 -0.07
C GLN A 299 -7.80 -20.77 -1.39
N LYS A 300 -8.53 -19.88 -2.07
CA LYS A 300 -8.84 -19.63 -3.50
C LYS A 300 -8.25 -20.54 -4.62
N VAL A 301 -9.00 -21.59 -5.00
CA VAL A 301 -8.94 -22.15 -6.37
C VAL A 301 -9.63 -21.21 -7.38
N GLY A 302 -8.86 -20.43 -8.13
CA GLY A 302 -9.30 -19.81 -9.38
C GLY A 302 -9.01 -20.77 -10.54
N GLY A 303 -10.05 -21.41 -11.08
CA GLY A 303 -9.98 -22.21 -12.30
C GLY A 303 -11.10 -21.81 -13.23
N LYS A 304 -10.74 -21.19 -14.35
CA LYS A 304 -11.62 -20.97 -15.50
C LYS A 304 -11.97 -22.33 -16.10
N CYS A 305 -13.26 -22.64 -16.17
CA CYS A 305 -13.89 -23.28 -17.32
C CYS A 305 -15.09 -22.43 -17.69
#